data_AF-A0A521FUU0-F1
#
_entry.id   AF-A0A521FUU0-F1
#
_cell.length_a   1.000
_cell.length_b   1.000
_cell.length_c   1.000
_cell.angle_alpha   90.00
_cell.angle_beta   90.00
_cell.angle_gamma   90.00
#
_symmetry.space_group_name_H-M   'P 1'
#
loop_
_entity.id
_entity.type
_entity.pdbx_description
1 polymer ?
#
loop_
_entity_poly.entity_id
_entity_poly.type
_entity_poly.pdbx_seq_one_letter_code
_entity_poly.pdbx_strand_id
1 'polypeptide(L)'
;MCSGGLDGGDVLDDVAALVAQRNRIDAALARRVRAAELEQAPERDGQKSMASWLRAHCRLSGPEASRLVRNGRALEHLPALGEAADA
;
A
#
# COMPACT_ATOMS: atom_id res chain seq x y z
N MET A 1 23.00 -27.26 -28.61
CA MET A 1 21.83 -28.17 -28.58
C MET A 1 21.77 -28.72 -27.16
N CYS A 2 20.79 -28.44 -26.32
CA CYS A 2 19.40 -28.11 -26.56
C CYS A 2 18.97 -26.86 -25.78
N SER A 3 18.22 -26.01 -26.47
CA SER A 3 17.46 -24.91 -25.90
C SER A 3 16.37 -25.46 -24.97
N GLY A 4 16.44 -25.17 -23.68
CA GLY A 4 15.26 -25.12 -22.80
C GLY A 4 15.10 -23.64 -22.46
N GLY A 5 14.28 -22.88 -23.16
CA GLY A 5 12.83 -22.94 -22.99
C GLY A 5 12.46 -21.79 -22.07
N LEU A 6 12.24 -20.61 -22.67
CA LEU A 6 11.61 -19.47 -22.01
C LEU A 6 10.14 -19.86 -21.76
N ASP A 7 9.83 -20.50 -20.63
CA ASP A 7 8.44 -20.66 -20.16
C ASP A 7 8.42 -21.12 -18.68
N GLY A 8 8.03 -20.22 -17.77
CA GLY A 8 7.83 -20.50 -16.34
C GLY A 8 9.00 -20.12 -15.42
N GLY A 9 8.95 -18.95 -14.80
CA GLY A 9 9.82 -18.63 -13.66
C GLY A 9 9.60 -19.61 -12.51
N ASP A 10 10.59 -19.79 -11.64
CA ASP A 10 10.40 -20.57 -10.41
C ASP A 10 9.20 -19.99 -9.64
N VAL A 11 8.40 -20.85 -8.98
CA VAL A 11 7.25 -20.42 -8.17
C VAL A 11 7.64 -19.36 -7.13
N LEU A 12 8.91 -19.39 -6.67
CA LEU A 12 9.45 -18.37 -5.78
C LEU A 12 9.70 -17.03 -6.47
N ASP A 13 10.11 -17.02 -7.73
CA ASP A 13 10.27 -15.78 -8.52
C ASP A 13 8.92 -15.13 -8.80
N ASP A 14 7.90 -15.94 -9.10
CA ASP A 14 6.52 -15.47 -9.26
C ASP A 14 5.99 -14.84 -7.96
N VAL A 15 6.22 -15.50 -6.82
CA VAL A 15 5.87 -14.94 -5.50
C VAL A 15 6.61 -13.63 -5.25
N ALA A 16 7.89 -13.54 -5.56
CA ALA A 16 8.67 -12.31 -5.40
C ALA A 16 8.12 -11.17 -6.27
N ALA A 17 7.76 -11.46 -7.52
CA ALA A 17 7.16 -10.50 -8.44
C ALA A 17 5.79 -10.00 -7.94
N LEU A 18 4.93 -10.91 -7.45
CA LEU A 18 3.64 -10.57 -6.86
C LEU A 18 3.78 -9.72 -5.59
N VAL A 19 4.76 -10.05 -4.74
CA VAL A 19 5.05 -9.24 -3.54
C VAL A 19 5.53 -7.85 -3.93
N ALA A 20 6.40 -7.72 -4.94
CA ALA A 20 6.83 -6.42 -5.43
C ALA A 20 5.64 -5.60 -5.95
N GLN A 21 4.75 -6.21 -6.74
CA GLN A 21 3.54 -5.54 -7.23
C GLN A 21 2.61 -5.10 -6.09
N ARG A 22 2.38 -5.97 -5.09
CA ARG A 22 1.59 -5.63 -3.91
C ARG A 22 2.21 -4.46 -3.14
N ASN A 23 3.53 -4.45 -2.96
CA ASN A 23 4.22 -3.39 -2.25
C ASN A 23 4.06 -2.02 -2.94
N ARG A 24 4.06 -1.97 -4.29
CA ARG A 24 3.76 -0.74 -5.03
C ARG A 24 2.33 -0.25 -4.78
N ILE A 25 1.36 -1.16 -4.82
CA ILE A 25 -0.05 -0.85 -4.53
C ILE A 25 -0.20 -0.35 -3.08
N ASP A 26 0.43 -1.02 -2.12
CA ASP A 26 0.39 -0.64 -0.71
C ASP A 26 1.01 0.74 -0.47
N ALA A 27 2.10 1.09 -1.17
CA ALA A 27 2.70 2.42 -1.11
C ALA A 27 1.77 3.49 -1.68
N ALA A 28 1.18 3.27 -2.86
CA ALA A 28 0.21 4.17 -3.46
C ALA A 28 -1.02 4.38 -2.55
N LEU A 29 -1.54 3.29 -1.98
CA LEU A 29 -2.65 3.33 -1.03
C LEU A 29 -2.28 4.14 0.23
N ALA A 30 -1.10 3.91 0.82
CA ALA A 30 -0.64 4.63 2.00
C ALA A 30 -0.51 6.14 1.75
N ARG A 31 -0.02 6.57 0.57
CA ARG A 31 0.02 7.99 0.20
C ARG A 31 -1.38 8.58 0.05
N ARG A 32 -2.34 7.84 -0.54
CA ARG A 32 -3.72 8.30 -0.67
C ARG A 32 -4.44 8.40 0.68
N VAL A 33 -4.19 7.46 1.57
CA VAL A 33 -4.63 7.48 2.97
C VAL A 33 -4.06 8.70 3.69
N ARG A 34 -2.79 9.05 3.47
CA ARG A 34 -2.19 10.26 4.06
C ARG A 34 -2.83 11.54 3.52
N ALA A 35 -3.07 11.63 2.21
CA ALA A 35 -3.76 12.78 1.62
C ALA A 35 -5.18 12.95 2.21
N ALA A 36 -5.94 11.86 2.31
CA ALA A 36 -7.27 11.88 2.91
C ALA A 36 -7.24 12.26 4.40
N GLU A 37 -6.23 11.81 5.14
CA GLU A 37 -6.01 12.19 6.54
C GLU A 37 -5.72 13.70 6.68
N LEU A 38 -4.86 14.27 5.83
CA LEU A 38 -4.52 15.70 5.81
C LEU A 38 -5.72 16.59 5.45
N GLU A 39 -6.58 16.12 4.55
CA GLU A 39 -7.84 16.80 4.19
C GLU A 39 -8.94 16.64 5.24
N GLN A 40 -8.70 15.85 6.31
CA GLN A 40 -9.73 15.43 7.26
C GLN A 40 -10.95 14.78 6.58
N ALA A 41 -10.74 14.13 5.43
CA ALA A 41 -11.79 13.53 4.61
C ALA A 41 -12.70 12.52 5.38
N PRO A 42 -12.20 11.73 6.36
CA PRO A 42 -13.05 10.86 7.18
C PRO A 42 -14.25 11.54 7.83
N GLU A 43 -14.17 12.85 8.11
CA GLU A 43 -15.24 13.61 8.76
C GLU A 43 -16.49 13.72 7.89
N ARG A 44 -16.34 13.65 6.55
CA ARG A 44 -17.46 13.63 5.59
C ARG A 44 -18.40 12.44 5.83
N ASP A 45 -17.84 11.35 6.37
CA ASP A 45 -18.57 10.11 6.69
C ASP A 45 -18.75 9.93 8.22
N GLY A 46 -18.59 10.99 9.00
CA GLY A 46 -18.78 11.00 10.45
C GLY A 46 -17.70 10.26 11.26
N GLN A 47 -16.54 9.97 10.64
CA GLN A 47 -15.43 9.28 11.31
C GLN A 47 -14.39 10.27 11.80
N LYS A 48 -13.96 10.11 13.06
CA LYS A 48 -12.98 11.03 13.71
C LYS A 48 -11.52 10.80 13.29
N SER A 49 -11.24 9.71 12.59
CA SER A 49 -9.88 9.39 12.15
C SER A 49 -9.90 8.50 10.91
N MET A 50 -8.80 8.59 10.15
CA MET A 50 -8.59 7.75 8.97
C MET A 50 -8.55 6.25 9.34
N ALA A 51 -7.97 5.89 10.48
CA ALA A 51 -7.96 4.50 10.96
C ALA A 51 -9.37 3.97 11.27
N SER A 52 -10.24 4.80 11.87
CA SER A 52 -11.65 4.43 12.12
C SER A 52 -12.41 4.26 10.81
N TRP A 53 -12.19 5.18 9.86
CA TRP A 53 -12.79 5.12 8.54
C TRP A 53 -12.40 3.85 7.76
N LEU A 54 -11.11 3.50 7.74
CA LEU A 54 -10.60 2.29 7.10
C LEU A 54 -11.20 1.01 7.70
N ARG A 55 -11.38 0.96 9.01
CA ARG A 55 -12.02 -0.18 9.68
C ARG A 55 -13.50 -0.28 9.30
N ALA A 56 -14.22 0.85 9.31
CA ALA A 56 -15.65 0.89 9.06
C ALA A 56 -16.01 0.62 7.59
N HIS A 57 -15.32 1.30 6.66
CA HIS A 57 -15.68 1.34 5.24
C HIS A 57 -14.84 0.37 4.39
N CYS A 58 -13.58 0.11 4.74
CA CYS A 58 -12.72 -0.83 4.02
C CYS A 58 -12.61 -2.20 4.70
N ARG A 59 -13.30 -2.41 5.84
CA ARG A 59 -13.30 -3.66 6.62
C ARG A 59 -11.90 -4.14 7.03
N LEU A 60 -10.94 -3.23 7.15
CA LEU A 60 -9.60 -3.57 7.60
C LEU A 60 -9.57 -3.89 9.09
N SER A 61 -8.70 -4.82 9.49
CA SER A 61 -8.43 -5.02 10.91
C SER A 61 -7.77 -3.77 11.53
N GLY A 62 -7.80 -3.70 12.86
CA GLY A 62 -7.20 -2.58 13.60
C GLY A 62 -5.70 -2.41 13.32
N PRO A 63 -4.91 -3.51 13.38
CA PRO A 63 -3.51 -3.48 13.00
C PRO A 63 -3.25 -3.06 11.56
N GLU A 64 -4.05 -3.54 10.59
CA GLU A 64 -3.88 -3.17 9.18
C GLU A 64 -4.18 -1.69 8.91
N ALA A 65 -5.28 -1.18 9.45
CA ALA A 65 -5.61 0.25 9.34
C ALA A 65 -4.52 1.12 9.99
N SER A 66 -4.04 0.73 11.17
CA SER A 66 -2.95 1.44 11.87
C SER A 66 -1.64 1.42 11.06
N ARG A 67 -1.32 0.29 10.42
CA ARG A 67 -0.14 0.15 9.58
C ARG A 67 -0.21 1.07 8.36
N LEU A 68 -1.35 1.12 7.66
CA LEU A 68 -1.52 2.01 6.50
C LEU A 68 -1.36 3.49 6.88
N VAL A 69 -1.98 3.93 7.97
CA VAL A 69 -1.84 5.32 8.44
C VAL A 69 -0.40 5.64 8.80
N ARG A 70 0.29 4.74 9.52
CA ARG A 70 1.70 4.93 9.90
C ARG A 70 2.60 4.98 8.66
N ASN A 71 2.40 4.08 7.70
CA ASN A 71 3.17 4.06 6.46
C ASN A 71 2.96 5.33 5.65
N GLY A 72 1.72 5.83 5.56
CA GLY A 72 1.42 7.09 4.87
C GLY A 72 2.17 8.28 5.48
N ARG A 73 2.19 8.38 6.81
CA ARG A 73 2.96 9.41 7.54
C ARG A 73 4.47 9.26 7.35
N ALA A 74 4.99 8.02 7.32
CA ALA A 74 6.40 7.78 7.08
C ALA A 74 6.83 8.17 5.65
N LEU A 75 6.01 7.84 4.64
CA LEU A 75 6.31 8.15 3.24
C LEU A 75 6.29 9.66 2.95
N GLU A 76 5.48 10.44 3.64
CA GLU A 76 5.52 11.91 3.56
C GLU A 76 6.91 12.48 3.92
N HIS A 77 7.61 11.82 4.85
CA HIS A 77 8.96 12.22 5.25
C HIS A 77 10.07 11.57 4.40
N LEU A 78 9.73 10.66 3.49
CA LEU A 78 10.67 9.89 2.67
C LEU A 78 10.24 9.90 1.18
N PRO A 79 10.20 11.07 0.52
CA PRO A 79 9.65 11.20 -0.83
C PRO A 79 10.35 10.32 -1.86
N ALA A 80 11.67 10.15 -1.76
CA ALA A 80 12.45 9.27 -2.65
C ALA A 80 11.99 7.79 -2.59
N LEU A 81 11.51 7.33 -1.43
CA LEU A 81 10.95 5.98 -1.29
C LEU A 81 9.55 5.88 -1.94
N GLY A 82 8.79 6.97 -1.89
CA GLY A 82 7.50 7.08 -2.59
C GLY A 82 7.66 6.99 -4.10
N GLU A 83 8.63 7.73 -4.65
CA GLU A 83 8.96 7.73 -6.09
C GLU A 83 9.47 6.37 -6.56
N ALA A 84 10.36 5.72 -5.78
CA ALA A 84 10.86 4.38 -6.10
C ALA A 84 9.76 3.31 -6.15
N ALA A 85 8.65 3.51 -5.44
CA ALA A 85 7.50 2.60 -5.48
C ALA A 85 6.61 2.81 -6.72
N ASP A 86 6.77 3.93 -7.44
CA ASP A 86 5.98 4.27 -8.63
C ASP A 86 6.70 3.94 -9.95
N ALA A 87 8.00 3.63 -9.89
CA ALA A 87 8.84 3.16 -11.00
C ALA A 87 8.68 1.64 -11.25
#